data_AF-A0A367IAQ7-F1
#
_entry.id   AF-A0A367IAQ7-F1
#
_cell.length_a   1.000
_cell.length_b   1.000
_cell.length_c   1.000
_cell.angle_alpha   90.00
_cell.angle_beta   90.00
_cell.angle_gamma   90.00
#
_symmetry.space_group_name_H-M   'P 1'
#
loop_
_entity.id
_entity.type
_entity.pdbx_description
1 polymer ?
#
loop_
_entity_poly.entity_id
_entity_poly.type
_entity_poly.pdbx_seq_one_letter_code
_entity_poly.pdbx_strand_id
1 'polypeptide(L)'
;MFVISTIGAISEVVVNSPILESFAIKGGFAVLSENGTMDFFNYEGKKILTNKIDKNIVASDSHGGFLTIASSQGEINLISGNSEKEILSGVKCDRISLSEKLILISTEDGNLILMDMQGSKEISTHLDNATIMRISENHSEIVVATDDGKLTIFDNDLEILASSPPAKDDIEVITNISPLTEGSFLVSRASLGAVIDDRPVNRLEFWNVRKGLLEVVETPSRATSILPSGDGYYVGCFEGELLWIERGKDPSLLSNLGYSVTDLKIWEGDILASSWFYARRVSPVGMEKWIFEHPTIISEILVLDENIIALVSDKSNPGSDSFISLIDPNNEAQGQEEYSLGNPQISDLSDVAFSGMPSENEISMASERNTVDEIDSIIRDINQSLEISVTELNEEEDILEALASSASSINLPPVADAGDDITIVSNEDSKADVILDGSKSYDPDGEIVSWSWISETGRVLGEAPMIKVRLTQGTHSFSLSVIDNKGAKSTSKMTVRVV
;
A
#
# COMPACT_ATOMS: atom_id res chain seq x y z
N MET A 1 34.33 -7.51 -1.15
CA MET A 1 34.06 -6.95 -2.49
C MET A 1 33.20 -7.98 -3.19
N PHE A 2 31.88 -7.82 -3.12
CA PHE A 2 30.94 -8.67 -3.83
C PHE A 2 30.56 -7.91 -5.10
N VAL A 3 30.90 -8.49 -6.25
CA VAL A 3 30.47 -7.97 -7.54
C VAL A 3 29.05 -8.49 -7.72
N ILE A 4 28.05 -7.60 -7.71
CA ILE A 4 26.67 -7.98 -8.03
C ILE A 4 26.54 -7.83 -9.54
N SER A 5 26.19 -8.92 -10.21
CA SER A 5 26.01 -8.92 -11.66
C SER A 5 24.60 -8.45 -12.01
N THR A 6 24.44 -7.67 -13.07
CA THR A 6 23.12 -7.22 -13.53
C THR A 6 22.56 -8.16 -14.58
N ILE A 7 21.25 -8.36 -14.61
CA ILE A 7 20.58 -9.15 -15.66
C ILE A 7 19.77 -8.22 -16.58
N GLY A 8 19.49 -8.65 -17.81
CA GLY A 8 18.68 -7.90 -18.75
C GLY A 8 17.27 -8.48 -18.89
N ALA A 9 16.31 -7.63 -19.26
CA ALA A 9 14.98 -8.06 -19.65
C ALA A 9 15.02 -8.74 -21.04
N ILE A 10 14.25 -9.81 -21.20
CA ILE A 10 14.01 -10.47 -22.49
C ILE A 10 13.14 -9.57 -23.37
N SER A 11 12.16 -8.93 -22.75
CA SER A 11 11.16 -8.09 -23.41
C SER A 11 10.56 -7.11 -22.39
N GLU A 12 10.12 -5.97 -22.88
CA GLU A 12 9.45 -4.95 -22.09
C GLU A 12 8.09 -4.64 -22.73
N VAL A 13 7.07 -4.54 -21.88
CA VAL A 13 5.69 -4.27 -22.28
C VAL A 13 5.25 -2.98 -21.63
N VAL A 14 4.76 -2.06 -22.45
CA VAL A 14 4.12 -0.82 -22.00
C VAL A 14 2.60 -1.02 -22.02
N VAL A 15 1.98 -0.72 -20.89
CA VAL A 15 0.52 -0.76 -20.70
C VAL A 15 0.06 0.68 -20.49
N ASN A 16 -0.75 1.20 -21.41
CA ASN A 16 -1.13 2.63 -21.47
C ASN A 16 -2.19 3.05 -20.43
N SER A 17 -2.16 2.45 -19.24
CA SER A 17 -3.04 2.70 -18.10
C SER A 17 -2.49 1.98 -16.88
N PRO A 18 -2.72 2.49 -15.65
CA PRO A 18 -2.36 1.78 -14.44
C PRO A 18 -2.96 0.36 -14.38
N ILE A 19 -2.18 -0.58 -13.87
CA ILE A 19 -2.56 -1.99 -13.74
C ILE A 19 -3.35 -2.19 -12.44
N LEU A 20 -4.57 -2.71 -12.56
CA LEU A 20 -5.40 -3.12 -11.42
C LEU A 20 -5.03 -4.52 -10.93
N GLU A 21 -4.86 -5.45 -11.86
CA GLU A 21 -4.67 -6.87 -11.60
C GLU A 21 -3.81 -7.50 -12.69
N SER A 22 -2.98 -8.45 -12.32
CA SER A 22 -2.19 -9.22 -13.29
C SER A 22 -2.06 -10.66 -12.84
N PHE A 23 -2.13 -11.60 -13.80
CA PHE A 23 -2.06 -13.02 -13.46
C PHE A 23 -1.53 -13.87 -14.60
N ALA A 24 -0.87 -14.97 -14.22
CA ALA A 24 -0.40 -15.98 -15.17
C ALA A 24 -1.57 -16.75 -15.80
N ILE A 25 -1.43 -17.04 -17.09
CA ILE A 25 -2.35 -17.89 -17.84
C ILE A 25 -1.54 -18.88 -18.67
N LYS A 26 -2.20 -19.92 -19.18
CA LYS A 26 -1.54 -20.85 -20.10
C LYS A 26 -1.07 -20.11 -21.36
N GLY A 27 0.24 -20.07 -21.58
CA GLY A 27 0.85 -19.45 -22.75
C GLY A 27 1.27 -17.98 -22.57
N GLY A 28 1.14 -17.42 -21.36
CA GLY A 28 1.59 -16.06 -21.04
C GLY A 28 0.93 -15.48 -19.80
N PHE A 29 0.44 -14.24 -19.89
CA PHE A 29 -0.19 -13.54 -18.77
C PHE A 29 -1.31 -12.60 -19.24
N ALA A 30 -2.19 -12.24 -18.31
CA ALA A 30 -3.24 -11.27 -18.52
C ALA A 30 -3.03 -10.07 -17.59
N VAL A 31 -3.44 -8.90 -18.05
CA VAL A 31 -3.35 -7.63 -17.32
C VAL A 31 -4.70 -6.92 -17.44
N LEU A 32 -5.28 -6.59 -16.30
CA LEU A 32 -6.46 -5.73 -16.20
C LEU A 32 -6.00 -4.32 -15.82
N SER A 33 -6.36 -3.33 -16.64
CA SER A 33 -6.08 -1.92 -16.39
C SER A 33 -7.27 -1.19 -15.74
N GLU A 34 -6.99 -0.08 -15.06
CA GLU A 34 -7.99 0.80 -14.42
C GLU A 34 -9.09 1.27 -15.37
N ASN A 35 -8.77 1.46 -16.65
CA ASN A 35 -9.72 1.86 -17.67
C ASN A 35 -10.64 0.71 -18.18
N GLY A 36 -10.62 -0.46 -17.53
CA GLY A 36 -11.41 -1.64 -17.88
C GLY A 36 -10.86 -2.42 -19.08
N THR A 37 -9.66 -2.13 -19.56
CA THR A 37 -9.02 -2.90 -20.63
C THR A 37 -8.36 -4.14 -20.04
N MET A 38 -8.68 -5.31 -20.60
CA MET A 38 -8.03 -6.58 -20.26
C MET A 38 -7.18 -7.05 -21.45
N ASP A 39 -5.87 -6.91 -21.31
CA ASP A 39 -4.88 -7.29 -22.33
C ASP A 39 -4.26 -8.66 -22.00
N PHE A 40 -4.05 -9.47 -23.05
CA PHE A 40 -3.42 -10.79 -22.95
C PHE A 40 -2.11 -10.78 -23.73
N PHE A 41 -1.04 -11.26 -23.10
CA PHE A 41 0.30 -11.29 -23.68
C PHE A 41 0.86 -12.71 -23.69
N ASN A 42 1.69 -13.03 -24.67
CA ASN A 42 2.47 -14.27 -24.68
C ASN A 42 3.78 -14.12 -23.86
N TYR A 43 4.56 -15.20 -23.75
CA TYR A 43 5.88 -15.19 -23.09
C TYR A 43 6.94 -14.30 -23.76
N GLU A 44 6.67 -13.76 -24.96
CA GLU A 44 7.57 -12.80 -25.64
C GLU A 44 7.16 -11.34 -25.35
N GLY A 45 6.10 -11.12 -24.55
CA GLY A 45 5.53 -9.79 -24.30
C GLY A 45 4.68 -9.26 -25.45
N LYS A 46 4.37 -10.10 -26.45
CA LYS A 46 3.51 -9.72 -27.56
C LYS A 46 2.05 -9.85 -27.17
N LYS A 47 1.31 -8.75 -27.33
CA LYS A 47 -0.15 -8.71 -27.15
C LYS A 47 -0.84 -9.65 -28.14
N ILE A 48 -1.60 -10.62 -27.62
CA ILE A 48 -2.38 -11.61 -28.37
C ILE A 48 -3.81 -11.11 -28.58
N LEU A 49 -4.43 -10.59 -27.52
CA LEU A 49 -5.85 -10.25 -27.46
C LEU A 49 -6.06 -9.06 -26.52
N THR A 50 -7.10 -8.28 -26.81
CA THR A 50 -7.65 -7.27 -25.90
C THR A 50 -9.15 -7.50 -25.77
N ASN A 51 -9.62 -7.58 -24.54
CA ASN A 51 -11.04 -7.52 -24.20
C ASN A 51 -11.32 -6.23 -23.45
N LYS A 52 -12.53 -5.68 -23.60
CA LYS A 52 -12.94 -4.46 -22.89
C LYS A 52 -14.08 -4.78 -21.95
N ILE A 53 -13.90 -4.39 -20.69
CA ILE A 53 -14.89 -4.51 -19.64
C ILE A 53 -15.54 -3.14 -19.51
N ASP A 54 -16.80 -3.02 -19.93
CA ASP A 54 -17.55 -1.76 -19.91
C ASP A 54 -18.15 -1.49 -18.53
N LYS A 55 -17.28 -1.55 -17.50
CA LYS A 55 -17.64 -1.37 -16.09
C LYS A 55 -16.53 -0.60 -15.39
N ASN A 56 -16.91 0.31 -14.50
CA ASN A 56 -15.95 0.94 -13.60
C ASN A 56 -15.68 -0.02 -12.43
N ILE A 57 -14.44 -0.52 -12.35
CA ILE A 57 -14.02 -1.61 -11.45
C ILE A 57 -13.58 -1.02 -10.11
N VAL A 58 -14.15 -1.50 -9.01
CA VAL A 58 -13.83 -1.05 -7.64
C VAL A 58 -12.93 -2.03 -6.90
N ALA A 59 -13.05 -3.32 -7.20
CA ALA A 59 -12.22 -4.37 -6.63
C ALA A 59 -12.01 -5.49 -7.66
N SER A 60 -10.85 -6.13 -7.58
CA SER A 60 -10.52 -7.32 -8.35
C SER A 60 -9.71 -8.28 -7.48
N ASP A 61 -9.76 -9.56 -7.83
CA ASP A 61 -8.76 -10.53 -7.39
C ASP A 61 -8.63 -11.63 -8.45
N SER A 62 -7.45 -12.25 -8.52
CA SER A 62 -7.14 -13.28 -9.49
C SER A 62 -6.50 -14.51 -8.87
N HIS A 63 -6.89 -15.69 -9.36
CA HIS A 63 -6.36 -16.96 -8.88
C HIS A 63 -6.54 -18.06 -9.92
N GLY A 64 -5.47 -18.82 -10.21
CA GLY A 64 -5.56 -20.00 -11.07
C GLY A 64 -6.10 -19.72 -12.49
N GLY A 65 -5.86 -18.53 -13.04
CA GLY A 65 -6.36 -18.11 -14.35
C GLY A 65 -7.83 -17.65 -14.36
N PHE A 66 -8.46 -17.55 -13.19
CA PHE A 66 -9.75 -16.88 -13.00
C PHE A 66 -9.51 -15.47 -12.48
N LEU A 67 -10.40 -14.56 -12.89
CA LEU A 67 -10.43 -13.18 -12.44
C LEU A 67 -11.85 -12.88 -11.96
N THR A 68 -11.98 -12.34 -10.75
CA THR A 68 -13.24 -11.80 -10.28
C THR A 68 -13.13 -10.29 -10.22
N ILE A 69 -14.14 -9.59 -10.72
CA ILE A 69 -14.23 -8.13 -10.67
C ILE A 69 -15.53 -7.71 -9.99
N ALA A 70 -15.48 -6.59 -9.27
CA ALA A 70 -16.64 -5.88 -8.78
C ALA A 70 -16.76 -4.53 -9.47
N SER A 71 -17.97 -4.17 -9.89
CA SER A 71 -18.26 -2.87 -10.48
C SER A 71 -18.78 -1.88 -9.43
N SER A 72 -18.60 -0.59 -9.69
CA SER A 72 -19.20 0.51 -8.90
C SER A 72 -20.73 0.51 -8.89
N GLN A 73 -21.38 -0.23 -9.81
CA GLN A 73 -22.82 -0.45 -9.83
C GLN A 73 -23.24 -1.65 -8.95
N GLY A 74 -22.27 -2.34 -8.35
CA GLY A 74 -22.47 -3.47 -7.44
C GLY A 74 -22.67 -4.82 -8.14
N GLU A 75 -22.17 -4.97 -9.36
CA GLU A 75 -22.16 -6.23 -10.09
C GLU A 75 -20.84 -6.96 -9.81
N ILE A 76 -20.90 -8.26 -9.56
CA ILE A 76 -19.74 -9.13 -9.41
C ILE A 76 -19.70 -10.08 -10.58
N ASN A 77 -18.60 -10.07 -11.32
CA ASN A 77 -18.42 -10.87 -12.52
C ASN A 77 -17.20 -11.78 -12.37
N LEU A 78 -17.40 -13.06 -12.70
CA LEU A 78 -16.33 -14.04 -12.83
C LEU A 78 -15.92 -14.13 -14.31
N ILE A 79 -14.64 -13.96 -14.56
CA ILE A 79 -14.02 -13.99 -15.88
C ILE A 79 -13.11 -15.21 -15.96
N SER A 80 -13.30 -15.99 -17.03
CA SER A 80 -12.44 -17.13 -17.36
C SER A 80 -12.13 -17.10 -18.86
N GLY A 81 -10.88 -16.77 -19.20
CA GLY A 81 -10.48 -16.52 -20.58
C GLY A 81 -11.30 -15.38 -21.21
N ASN A 82 -12.14 -15.71 -22.19
CA ASN A 82 -12.98 -14.74 -22.91
C ASN A 82 -14.45 -14.74 -22.45
N SER A 83 -14.80 -15.57 -21.46
CA SER A 83 -16.15 -15.62 -20.92
C SER A 83 -16.25 -14.74 -19.70
N GLU A 84 -17.20 -13.82 -19.69
CA GLU A 84 -17.63 -13.06 -18.52
C GLU A 84 -19.00 -13.59 -18.08
N LYS A 85 -19.14 -13.89 -16.79
CA LYS A 85 -20.40 -14.30 -16.19
C LYS A 85 -20.65 -13.48 -14.93
N GLU A 86 -21.77 -12.77 -14.90
CA GLU A 86 -22.29 -12.16 -13.68
C GLU A 86 -22.72 -13.27 -12.70
N ILE A 87 -22.19 -13.20 -11.48
CA ILE A 87 -22.45 -14.17 -10.41
C ILE A 87 -23.25 -13.57 -9.26
N LEU A 88 -23.20 -12.25 -9.07
CA LEU A 88 -23.92 -11.52 -8.04
C LEU A 88 -24.19 -10.09 -8.51
N SER A 89 -25.29 -9.48 -8.05
CA SER A 89 -25.69 -8.12 -8.41
C SER A 89 -26.26 -7.37 -7.20
N GLY A 90 -26.09 -6.05 -7.17
CA GLY A 90 -26.64 -5.18 -6.13
C GLY A 90 -25.82 -5.12 -4.83
N VAL A 91 -24.56 -5.56 -4.88
CA VAL A 91 -23.66 -5.62 -3.73
C VAL A 91 -22.53 -4.63 -3.93
N LYS A 92 -22.46 -3.62 -3.05
CA LYS A 92 -21.34 -2.66 -3.05
C LYS A 92 -20.12 -3.30 -2.40
N CYS A 93 -19.19 -3.70 -3.25
CA CYS A 93 -17.98 -4.40 -2.87
C CYS A 93 -16.87 -3.41 -2.50
N ASP A 94 -16.16 -3.70 -1.42
CA ASP A 94 -14.92 -3.04 -1.04
C ASP A 94 -13.69 -3.88 -1.44
N ARG A 95 -13.69 -5.19 -1.15
CA ARG A 95 -12.60 -6.11 -1.51
C ARG A 95 -13.12 -7.47 -1.94
N ILE A 96 -12.29 -8.16 -2.73
CA ILE A 96 -12.52 -9.54 -3.18
C ILE A 96 -11.31 -10.37 -2.75
N SER A 97 -11.55 -11.62 -2.38
CA SER A 97 -10.53 -12.66 -2.30
C SER A 97 -11.01 -13.90 -3.03
N LEU A 98 -10.19 -14.40 -3.95
CA LEU A 98 -10.49 -15.50 -4.85
C LEU A 98 -9.62 -16.72 -4.53
N SER A 99 -10.23 -17.89 -4.64
CA SER A 99 -9.54 -19.18 -4.60
C SER A 99 -10.05 -20.06 -5.73
N GLU A 100 -9.52 -21.28 -5.87
CA GLU A 100 -9.98 -22.22 -6.91
C GLU A 100 -11.48 -22.58 -6.82
N LYS A 101 -12.09 -22.43 -5.64
CA LYS A 101 -13.46 -22.91 -5.37
C LYS A 101 -14.40 -21.89 -4.76
N LEU A 102 -13.86 -20.88 -4.09
CA LEU A 102 -14.62 -19.93 -3.29
C LEU A 102 -14.24 -18.50 -3.66
N ILE A 103 -15.24 -17.64 -3.58
CA ILE A 103 -15.14 -16.19 -3.74
C ILE A 103 -15.61 -15.57 -2.44
N LEU A 104 -14.76 -14.73 -1.86
CA LEU A 104 -15.03 -14.01 -0.63
C LEU A 104 -15.09 -12.52 -0.93
N ILE A 105 -16.13 -11.85 -0.46
CA ILE A 105 -16.41 -10.45 -0.75
C ILE A 105 -16.61 -9.72 0.57
N SER A 106 -15.89 -8.61 0.76
CA SER A 106 -16.26 -7.60 1.76
C SER A 106 -17.08 -6.51 1.10
N THR A 107 -18.04 -5.98 1.85
CA THR A 107 -18.99 -4.97 1.38
C THR A 107 -18.77 -3.65 2.12
N GLU A 108 -19.14 -2.54 1.49
CA GLU A 108 -19.02 -1.19 2.09
C GLU A 108 -19.81 -1.04 3.40
N ASP A 109 -20.85 -1.86 3.62
CA ASP A 109 -21.66 -1.85 4.84
C ASP A 109 -21.15 -2.83 5.93
N GLY A 110 -19.95 -3.40 5.74
CA GLY A 110 -19.26 -4.22 6.73
C GLY A 110 -19.72 -5.67 6.81
N ASN A 111 -20.39 -6.17 5.76
CA ASN A 111 -20.71 -7.59 5.64
C ASN A 111 -19.64 -8.36 4.85
N LEU A 112 -19.49 -9.62 5.19
CA LEU A 112 -18.66 -10.60 4.52
C LEU A 112 -19.56 -11.62 3.83
N ILE A 113 -19.41 -11.79 2.52
CA ILE A 113 -20.19 -12.73 1.71
C ILE A 113 -19.24 -13.78 1.15
N LEU A 114 -19.57 -15.05 1.37
CA LEU A 114 -18.87 -16.20 0.83
C LEU A 114 -19.75 -16.91 -0.19
N MET A 115 -19.16 -17.24 -1.34
CA MET A 115 -19.84 -18.04 -2.34
C MET A 115 -18.95 -19.01 -3.12
N ASP A 116 -19.59 -19.96 -3.79
CA ASP A 116 -18.94 -20.81 -4.77
C ASP A 116 -18.69 -20.08 -6.11
N MET A 117 -17.84 -20.66 -6.96
CA MET A 117 -17.53 -20.12 -8.30
C MET A 117 -18.75 -20.04 -9.24
N GLN A 118 -19.88 -20.65 -8.89
CA GLN A 118 -21.11 -20.59 -9.68
C GLN A 118 -22.06 -19.48 -9.23
N GLY A 119 -21.85 -18.90 -8.04
CA GLY A 119 -22.76 -17.99 -7.35
C GLY A 119 -23.97 -18.68 -6.73
N SER A 120 -23.93 -20.01 -6.50
CA SER A 120 -25.11 -20.79 -6.10
C SER A 120 -25.27 -20.93 -4.58
N LYS A 121 -24.17 -21.12 -3.86
CA LYS A 121 -24.14 -21.08 -2.38
C LYS A 121 -23.72 -19.67 -1.97
N GLU A 122 -24.62 -18.88 -1.41
CA GLU A 122 -24.31 -17.55 -0.84
C GLU A 122 -24.58 -17.59 0.65
N ILE A 123 -23.55 -17.28 1.46
CA ILE A 123 -23.67 -17.13 2.91
C ILE A 123 -23.09 -15.76 3.27
N SER A 124 -23.74 -15.05 4.18
CA SER A 124 -23.29 -13.73 4.64
C SER A 124 -23.21 -13.65 6.16
N THR A 125 -22.23 -12.93 6.67
CA THR A 125 -22.14 -12.55 8.09
C THR A 125 -21.67 -11.11 8.23
N HIS A 126 -21.94 -10.48 9.37
CA HIS A 126 -21.45 -9.14 9.68
C HIS A 126 -20.07 -9.22 10.34
N LEU A 127 -19.12 -8.36 9.93
CA LEU A 127 -17.74 -8.39 10.44
C LEU A 127 -17.17 -7.01 10.81
N ASP A 128 -17.64 -5.92 10.19
CA ASP A 128 -16.97 -4.60 10.12
C ASP A 128 -15.97 -4.50 8.94
N ASN A 129 -15.18 -3.42 8.91
CA ASN A 129 -14.37 -3.03 7.76
C ASN A 129 -13.13 -3.93 7.58
N ALA A 130 -13.18 -4.82 6.58
CA ALA A 130 -12.11 -5.76 6.30
C ALA A 130 -10.93 -5.11 5.57
N THR A 131 -9.71 -5.32 6.07
CA THR A 131 -8.47 -4.80 5.47
C THR A 131 -7.71 -5.88 4.69
N ILE A 132 -7.68 -7.10 5.20
CA ILE A 132 -7.00 -8.24 4.56
C ILE A 132 -7.91 -9.45 4.65
N MET A 133 -8.13 -10.11 3.51
CA MET A 133 -8.92 -11.33 3.42
C MET A 133 -8.10 -12.41 2.74
N ARG A 134 -8.11 -13.62 3.31
CA ARG A 134 -7.45 -14.79 2.73
C ARG A 134 -8.32 -16.04 2.88
N ILE A 135 -8.37 -16.82 1.82
CA ILE A 135 -8.91 -18.17 1.82
C ILE A 135 -7.73 -19.14 1.92
N SER A 136 -7.83 -20.11 2.81
CA SER A 136 -6.86 -21.20 2.97
C SER A 136 -6.70 -22.04 1.69
N GLU A 137 -5.53 -22.65 1.51
CA GLU A 137 -5.23 -23.50 0.35
C GLU A 137 -6.16 -24.71 0.21
N ASN A 138 -6.63 -25.27 1.33
CA ASN A 138 -7.60 -26.37 1.35
C ASN A 138 -9.06 -25.88 1.17
N HIS A 139 -9.27 -24.56 1.11
CA HIS A 139 -10.56 -23.89 0.99
C HIS A 139 -11.55 -24.26 2.11
N SER A 140 -11.09 -24.46 3.34
CA SER A 140 -11.96 -24.75 4.48
C SER A 140 -12.01 -23.66 5.54
N GLU A 141 -11.00 -22.81 5.58
CA GLU A 141 -10.90 -21.73 6.53
C GLU A 141 -10.67 -20.38 5.83
N ILE A 142 -11.32 -19.36 6.36
CA ILE A 142 -11.26 -17.98 5.88
C ILE A 142 -10.70 -17.13 7.00
N VAL A 143 -9.68 -16.33 6.70
CA VAL A 143 -9.02 -15.47 7.68
C VAL A 143 -9.18 -14.03 7.23
N VAL A 144 -9.73 -13.21 8.13
CA VAL A 144 -9.99 -11.81 7.86
C VAL A 144 -9.39 -10.95 8.97
N ALA A 145 -8.69 -9.90 8.58
CA ALA A 145 -8.31 -8.79 9.44
C ALA A 145 -9.21 -7.59 9.19
N THR A 146 -9.52 -6.84 10.25
CA THR A 146 -10.25 -5.57 10.21
C THR A 146 -9.33 -4.39 10.49
N ASP A 147 -9.81 -3.17 10.20
CA ASP A 147 -9.04 -1.92 10.38
C ASP A 147 -8.74 -1.55 11.83
N ASP A 148 -9.53 -2.07 12.78
CA ASP A 148 -9.27 -2.02 14.21
C ASP A 148 -8.19 -3.00 14.69
N GLY A 149 -7.60 -3.80 13.80
CA GLY A 149 -6.53 -4.76 14.12
C GLY A 149 -7.01 -6.10 14.64
N LYS A 150 -8.32 -6.39 14.61
CA LYS A 150 -8.84 -7.71 14.98
C LYS A 150 -8.64 -8.73 13.86
N LEU A 151 -8.23 -9.94 14.26
CA LEU A 151 -8.16 -11.12 13.40
C LEU A 151 -9.38 -12.01 13.68
N THR A 152 -10.08 -12.45 12.65
CA THR A 152 -11.18 -13.42 12.77
C THR A 152 -10.99 -14.56 11.78
N ILE A 153 -11.15 -15.80 12.25
CA ILE A 153 -11.05 -17.03 11.47
C ILE A 153 -12.45 -17.65 11.40
N PHE A 154 -12.91 -17.89 10.19
CA PHE A 154 -14.20 -18.50 9.89
C PHE A 154 -14.03 -19.87 9.23
N ASP A 155 -15.07 -20.69 9.34
CA ASP A 155 -15.25 -21.83 8.44
C ASP A 155 -15.99 -21.44 7.15
N ASN A 156 -16.28 -22.43 6.31
CA ASN A 156 -17.02 -22.28 5.05
C ASN A 156 -18.53 -21.99 5.19
N ASP A 157 -19.05 -21.96 6.42
CA ASP A 157 -20.40 -21.53 6.72
C ASP A 157 -20.41 -20.16 7.42
N LEU A 158 -19.25 -19.48 7.43
CA LEU A 158 -18.99 -18.20 8.09
C LEU A 158 -19.26 -18.22 9.61
N GLU A 159 -19.14 -19.39 10.24
CA GLU A 159 -19.11 -19.50 11.69
C GLU A 159 -17.71 -19.18 12.20
N ILE A 160 -17.63 -18.40 13.29
CA ILE A 160 -16.35 -18.00 13.88
C ILE A 160 -15.72 -19.21 14.57
N LEU A 161 -14.58 -19.66 14.03
CA LEU A 161 -13.75 -20.70 14.64
C LEU A 161 -12.84 -20.13 15.72
N ALA A 162 -12.23 -18.98 15.45
CA ALA A 162 -11.33 -18.29 16.38
C ALA A 162 -11.26 -16.79 16.09
N SER A 163 -10.85 -16.01 17.08
CA SER A 163 -10.61 -14.58 16.91
C SER A 163 -9.50 -14.10 17.83
N SER A 164 -8.71 -13.13 17.36
CA SER A 164 -7.68 -12.44 18.14
C SER A 164 -7.90 -10.93 18.06
N PRO A 165 -8.39 -10.28 19.13
CA PRO A 165 -8.51 -8.82 19.17
C PRO A 165 -7.13 -8.16 19.30
N PRO A 166 -6.99 -6.86 18.95
CA PRO A 166 -5.80 -6.09 19.31
C PRO A 166 -5.62 -6.01 20.83
N ALA A 167 -4.41 -5.70 21.29
CA ALA A 167 -4.17 -5.36 22.69
C ALA A 167 -5.05 -4.17 23.15
N LYS A 168 -5.62 -4.25 24.36
CA LYS A 168 -6.61 -3.27 24.86
C LYS A 168 -6.03 -1.87 25.11
N ASP A 169 -4.74 -1.85 25.36
CA ASP A 169 -3.92 -0.69 25.71
C ASP A 169 -3.07 -0.21 24.52
N ASP A 170 -3.33 -0.74 23.32
CA ASP A 170 -2.58 -0.45 22.11
C ASP A 170 -3.48 -0.21 20.90
N ILE A 171 -2.89 0.38 19.87
CA ILE A 171 -3.47 0.41 18.53
C ILE A 171 -2.61 -0.53 17.69
N GLU A 172 -3.13 -1.72 17.41
CA GLU A 172 -2.43 -2.69 16.57
C GLU A 172 -3.10 -2.78 15.20
N VAL A 173 -2.30 -3.07 14.18
CA VAL A 173 -2.78 -3.34 12.83
C VAL A 173 -2.21 -4.67 12.34
N ILE A 174 -3.00 -5.39 11.56
CA ILE A 174 -2.55 -6.59 10.85
C ILE A 174 -2.13 -6.15 9.45
N THR A 175 -0.91 -6.48 9.07
CA THR A 175 -0.25 -5.92 7.88
C THR A 175 -0.08 -6.96 6.78
N ASN A 176 -0.07 -8.25 7.15
CA ASN A 176 -0.06 -9.34 6.19
C ASN A 176 -0.67 -10.62 6.81
N ILE A 177 -1.32 -11.43 5.98
CA ILE A 177 -1.79 -12.77 6.30
C ILE A 177 -1.36 -13.70 5.17
N SER A 178 -0.62 -14.75 5.52
CA SER A 178 -0.17 -15.78 4.59
C SER A 178 -0.73 -17.15 5.01
N PRO A 179 -1.61 -17.76 4.20
CA PRO A 179 -2.11 -19.10 4.47
C PRO A 179 -1.01 -20.14 4.33
N LEU A 180 -1.10 -21.18 5.15
CA LEU A 180 -0.20 -22.33 5.16
C LEU A 180 -1.02 -23.62 5.05
N THR A 181 -0.31 -24.74 5.04
CA THR A 181 -0.92 -26.06 5.03
C THR A 181 -1.60 -26.40 6.37
N GLU A 182 -2.54 -27.33 6.31
CA GLU A 182 -3.21 -27.93 7.48
C GLU A 182 -3.93 -26.93 8.40
N GLY A 183 -4.53 -25.88 7.82
CA GLY A 183 -5.29 -24.87 8.58
C GLY A 183 -4.39 -24.01 9.48
N SER A 184 -3.16 -23.76 9.05
CA SER A 184 -2.23 -22.86 9.72
C SER A 184 -2.04 -21.58 8.92
N PHE A 185 -1.68 -20.49 9.59
CA PHE A 185 -1.52 -19.17 8.97
C PHE A 185 -0.40 -18.41 9.68
N LEU A 186 0.29 -17.56 8.93
CA LEU A 186 1.19 -16.57 9.50
C LEU A 186 0.54 -15.19 9.40
N VAL A 187 0.53 -14.46 10.51
CA VAL A 187 -0.07 -13.14 10.61
C VAL A 187 1.01 -12.16 11.04
N SER A 188 1.24 -11.11 10.24
CA SER A 188 2.08 -10.00 10.69
C SER A 188 1.23 -8.95 11.36
N ARG A 189 1.65 -8.57 12.55
CA ARG A 189 0.98 -7.58 13.38
C ARG A 189 2.00 -6.53 13.83
N ALA A 190 1.59 -5.27 13.76
CA ALA A 190 2.39 -4.13 14.16
C ALA A 190 1.61 -3.26 15.15
N SER A 191 2.28 -2.80 16.20
CA SER A 191 1.80 -1.75 17.10
C SER A 191 2.09 -0.38 16.48
N LEU A 192 1.07 0.47 16.43
CA LEU A 192 1.15 1.88 16.05
C LEU A 192 1.16 2.80 17.28
N GLY A 193 0.87 2.24 18.46
CA GLY A 193 0.83 2.96 19.73
C GLY A 193 2.13 2.87 20.52
N ALA A 194 2.09 3.36 21.75
CA ALA A 194 3.16 3.15 22.71
C ALA A 194 2.96 1.79 23.37
N VAL A 195 3.82 0.82 23.04
CA VAL A 195 3.90 -0.44 23.76
C VAL A 195 4.35 -0.18 25.20
N ILE A 196 3.52 -0.51 26.18
CA ILE A 196 3.77 -0.28 27.61
C ILE A 196 4.25 -1.54 28.36
N ASP A 197 4.29 -2.69 27.69
CA ASP A 197 4.74 -3.97 28.22
C ASP A 197 5.91 -4.54 27.39
N ASP A 198 6.27 -5.81 27.60
CA ASP A 198 7.38 -6.46 26.89
C ASP A 198 6.96 -7.06 25.52
N ARG A 199 5.77 -6.75 24.99
CA ARG A 199 5.34 -7.31 23.70
C ARG A 199 6.14 -6.70 22.55
N PRO A 200 6.45 -7.46 21.50
CA PRO A 200 7.14 -6.88 20.35
C PRO A 200 6.25 -5.90 19.58
N VAL A 201 6.85 -4.79 19.15
CA VAL A 201 6.20 -3.77 18.32
C VAL A 201 5.82 -4.36 16.96
N ASN A 202 6.75 -5.05 16.30
CA ASN A 202 6.49 -5.80 15.08
C ASN A 202 6.66 -7.29 15.39
N ARG A 203 5.67 -8.09 15.01
CA ARG A 203 5.71 -9.53 15.24
C ARG A 203 5.01 -10.32 14.15
N LEU A 204 5.45 -11.57 14.04
CA LEU A 204 4.79 -12.62 13.30
C LEU A 204 4.15 -13.58 14.29
N GLU A 205 2.88 -13.85 14.07
CA GLU A 205 2.07 -14.76 14.86
C GLU A 205 1.77 -15.99 14.01
N PHE A 206 2.17 -17.17 14.47
CA PHE A 206 1.80 -18.43 13.84
C PHE A 206 0.55 -19.00 14.49
N TRP A 207 -0.50 -19.08 13.69
CA TRP A 207 -1.81 -19.54 14.11
C TRP A 207 -2.12 -20.91 13.52
N ASN A 208 -2.81 -21.74 14.28
CA ASN A 208 -3.49 -22.92 13.76
C ASN A 208 -4.95 -22.90 14.20
N VAL A 209 -5.87 -23.20 13.30
CA VAL A 209 -7.32 -23.09 13.53
C VAL A 209 -7.79 -23.88 14.75
N ARG A 210 -7.19 -25.05 15.01
CA ARG A 210 -7.60 -25.92 16.13
C ARG A 210 -6.82 -25.65 17.40
N LYS A 211 -5.56 -25.24 17.28
CA LYS A 211 -4.66 -25.07 18.43
C LYS A 211 -4.56 -23.62 18.91
N GLY A 212 -5.08 -22.65 18.14
CA GLY A 212 -4.94 -21.22 18.40
C GLY A 212 -3.55 -20.70 18.03
N LEU A 213 -3.12 -19.65 18.72
CA LEU A 213 -1.79 -19.07 18.60
C LEU A 213 -0.74 -20.05 19.14
N LEU A 214 0.22 -20.40 18.28
CA LEU A 214 1.25 -21.40 18.58
C LEU A 214 2.62 -20.77 18.82
N GLU A 215 2.94 -19.68 18.14
CA GLU A 215 4.24 -19.03 18.25
C GLU A 215 4.14 -17.54 17.92
N VAL A 216 4.98 -16.74 18.57
CA VAL A 216 5.16 -15.32 18.29
C VAL A 216 6.66 -15.08 18.10
N VAL A 217 7.01 -14.40 17.01
CA VAL A 217 8.39 -14.06 16.66
C VAL A 217 8.47 -12.55 16.44
N GLU A 218 9.37 -11.88 17.17
CA GLU A 218 9.67 -10.46 16.96
C GLU A 218 10.39 -10.24 15.63
N THR A 219 10.01 -9.20 14.89
CA THR A 219 10.69 -8.79 13.66
C THR A 219 11.29 -7.39 13.81
N PRO A 220 12.44 -7.10 13.18
CA PRO A 220 13.10 -5.80 13.29
C PRO A 220 12.24 -4.66 12.73
N SER A 221 11.47 -4.94 11.67
CA SER A 221 10.53 -4.01 11.06
C SER A 221 9.25 -4.74 10.65
N ARG A 222 8.24 -3.99 10.22
CA ARG A 222 6.94 -4.53 9.79
C ARG A 222 7.13 -5.46 8.60
N ALA A 223 6.59 -6.68 8.68
CA ALA A 223 6.61 -7.59 7.55
C ALA A 223 5.61 -7.12 6.47
N THR A 224 6.11 -7.00 5.25
CA THR A 224 5.37 -6.57 4.07
C THR A 224 5.06 -7.76 3.17
N SER A 225 5.91 -8.78 3.15
CA SER A 225 5.72 -10.02 2.40
C SER A 225 6.15 -11.24 3.22
N ILE A 226 5.42 -12.34 3.07
CA ILE A 226 5.67 -13.60 3.79
C ILE A 226 5.56 -14.74 2.79
N LEU A 227 6.63 -15.51 2.66
CA LEU A 227 6.72 -16.64 1.76
C LEU A 227 7.09 -17.92 2.52
N PRO A 228 6.15 -18.88 2.66
CA PRO A 228 6.43 -20.16 3.31
C PRO A 228 7.41 -21.01 2.50
N SER A 229 8.30 -21.73 3.19
CA SER A 229 9.23 -22.66 2.53
C SER A 229 9.69 -23.76 3.48
N GLY A 230 9.26 -25.00 3.24
CA GLY A 230 9.63 -26.15 4.07
C GLY A 230 9.20 -25.97 5.53
N ASP A 231 10.17 -26.06 6.46
CA ASP A 231 9.95 -25.92 7.91
C ASP A 231 10.13 -24.47 8.42
N GLY A 232 10.05 -23.47 7.55
CA GLY A 232 10.21 -22.07 7.91
C GLY A 232 9.60 -21.09 6.92
N TYR A 233 10.00 -19.82 7.05
CA TYR A 233 9.44 -18.71 6.28
C TYR A 233 10.52 -17.73 5.86
N TYR A 234 10.41 -17.25 4.63
CA TYR A 234 11.07 -16.02 4.21
C TYR A 234 10.16 -14.83 4.49
N VAL A 235 10.73 -13.77 5.03
CA VAL A 235 9.98 -12.57 5.42
C VAL A 235 10.70 -11.37 4.85
N GLY A 236 9.99 -10.63 4.00
CA GLY A 236 10.42 -9.33 3.51
C GLY A 236 9.82 -8.25 4.38
N CYS A 237 10.64 -7.28 4.77
CA CYS A 237 10.23 -6.25 5.71
C CYS A 237 10.28 -4.84 5.09
N PHE A 238 9.62 -3.90 5.75
CA PHE A 238 9.45 -2.53 5.27
C PHE A 238 10.76 -1.74 5.16
N GLU A 239 11.74 -2.01 6.02
CA GLU A 239 13.07 -1.36 5.96
C GLU A 239 14.07 -2.13 5.06
N GLY A 240 13.59 -3.16 4.35
CA GLY A 240 14.35 -3.93 3.37
C GLY A 240 15.05 -5.17 3.88
N GLU A 241 14.83 -5.57 5.13
CA GLU A 241 15.34 -6.84 5.63
C GLU A 241 14.66 -8.02 4.94
N LEU A 242 15.48 -8.94 4.40
CA LEU A 242 15.06 -10.27 4.00
C LEU A 242 15.49 -11.27 5.08
N LEU A 243 14.53 -11.84 5.79
CA LEU A 243 14.75 -12.74 6.91
C LEU A 243 14.41 -14.18 6.54
N TRP A 244 15.14 -15.12 7.15
CA TRP A 244 14.73 -16.51 7.28
C TRP A 244 14.33 -16.79 8.73
N ILE A 245 13.16 -17.39 8.92
CA ILE A 245 12.65 -17.76 10.24
C ILE A 245 12.31 -19.25 10.21
N GLU A 246 13.13 -20.06 10.87
CA GLU A 246 12.84 -21.47 11.14
C GLU A 246 11.93 -21.57 12.37
N ARG A 247 10.94 -22.46 12.33
CA ARG A 247 9.98 -22.65 13.45
C ARG A 247 10.70 -22.86 14.78
N GLY A 248 10.36 -22.07 15.79
CA GLY A 248 10.93 -22.17 17.14
C GLY A 248 12.34 -21.61 17.29
N LYS A 249 12.83 -20.84 16.30
CA LYS A 249 14.14 -20.17 16.35
C LYS A 249 13.99 -18.67 16.09
N ASP A 250 15.00 -17.92 16.52
CA ASP A 250 15.07 -16.49 16.25
C ASP A 250 15.31 -16.20 14.76
N PRO A 251 14.82 -15.05 14.23
CA PRO A 251 15.03 -14.66 12.85
C PRO A 251 16.51 -14.53 12.49
N SER A 252 16.85 -15.00 11.30
CA SER A 252 18.17 -14.82 10.70
C SER A 252 18.08 -13.86 9.52
N LEU A 253 18.84 -12.75 9.57
CA LEU A 253 18.95 -11.83 8.44
C LEU A 253 19.75 -12.50 7.31
N LEU A 254 19.15 -12.62 6.13
CA LEU A 254 19.80 -13.16 4.94
C LEU A 254 20.49 -12.06 4.14
N SER A 255 19.74 -11.01 3.79
CA SER A 255 20.25 -9.82 3.09
C SER A 255 19.45 -8.59 3.52
N ASN A 256 20.05 -7.41 3.36
CA ASN A 256 19.34 -6.15 3.46
C ASN A 256 19.29 -5.51 2.06
N LEU A 257 18.08 -5.41 1.52
CA LEU A 257 17.80 -4.94 0.15
C LEU A 257 17.74 -3.41 0.05
N GLY A 258 17.81 -2.71 1.19
CA GLY A 258 17.88 -1.25 1.33
C GLY A 258 16.53 -0.53 1.24
N TYR A 259 15.48 -1.21 0.80
CA TYR A 259 14.15 -0.65 0.55
C TYR A 259 13.05 -1.65 0.87
N SER A 260 11.83 -1.16 1.14
CA SER A 260 10.66 -1.99 1.43
C SER A 260 10.50 -3.13 0.43
N VAL A 261 10.45 -4.36 0.94
CA VAL A 261 10.23 -5.55 0.13
C VAL A 261 8.76 -5.63 -0.26
N THR A 262 8.45 -5.72 -1.55
CA THR A 262 7.07 -5.73 -2.03
C THR A 262 6.54 -7.15 -2.21
N ASP A 263 7.32 -8.03 -2.85
CA ASP A 263 6.91 -9.41 -3.12
C ASP A 263 8.11 -10.38 -3.04
N LEU A 264 7.80 -11.64 -2.72
CA LEU A 264 8.74 -12.74 -2.60
C LEU A 264 8.22 -13.96 -3.35
N LYS A 265 9.10 -14.60 -4.14
CA LYS A 265 8.80 -15.89 -4.80
C LYS A 265 9.98 -16.87 -4.66
N ILE A 266 9.68 -18.17 -4.60
CA ILE A 266 10.71 -19.20 -4.69
C ILE A 266 11.01 -19.45 -6.17
N TRP A 267 12.28 -19.46 -6.54
CA TRP A 267 12.74 -19.81 -7.87
C TRP A 267 13.92 -20.78 -7.78
N GLU A 268 13.70 -22.04 -8.16
CA GLU A 268 14.71 -23.10 -8.13
C GLU A 268 15.46 -23.23 -6.78
N GLY A 269 14.75 -22.97 -5.68
CA GLY A 269 15.32 -22.99 -4.34
C GLY A 269 16.00 -21.69 -3.90
N ASP A 270 16.16 -20.70 -4.77
CA ASP A 270 16.51 -19.33 -4.39
C ASP A 270 15.24 -18.49 -4.14
N ILE A 271 15.45 -17.26 -3.67
CA ILE A 271 14.43 -16.26 -3.38
C ILE A 271 14.51 -15.17 -4.42
N LEU A 272 13.42 -14.94 -5.15
CA LEU A 272 13.22 -13.70 -5.90
C LEU A 272 12.56 -12.69 -4.97
N ALA A 273 13.16 -11.52 -4.85
CA ALA A 273 12.66 -10.43 -4.02
C ALA A 273 12.57 -9.14 -4.82
N SER A 274 11.41 -8.49 -4.78
CA SER A 274 11.24 -7.13 -5.30
C SER A 274 11.29 -6.14 -4.15
N SER A 275 11.97 -5.02 -4.35
CA SER A 275 12.01 -3.91 -3.41
C SER A 275 12.16 -2.61 -4.17
N TRP A 276 11.16 -1.74 -4.10
CA TRP A 276 11.13 -0.49 -4.86
C TRP A 276 11.36 -0.72 -6.37
N PHE A 277 12.39 -0.11 -6.98
CA PHE A 277 12.72 -0.30 -8.40
C PHE A 277 13.50 -1.58 -8.69
N TYR A 278 13.90 -2.35 -7.68
CA TYR A 278 14.86 -3.45 -7.86
C TYR A 278 14.22 -4.83 -7.68
N ALA A 279 14.53 -5.75 -8.58
CA ALA A 279 14.34 -7.18 -8.36
C ALA A 279 15.70 -7.85 -8.15
N ARG A 280 15.77 -8.79 -7.22
CA ARG A 280 17.00 -9.53 -6.89
C ARG A 280 16.72 -11.01 -6.79
N ARG A 281 17.69 -11.82 -7.19
CA ARG A 281 17.72 -13.26 -6.87
C ARG A 281 18.73 -13.48 -5.76
N VAL A 282 18.26 -13.92 -4.61
CA VAL A 282 19.04 -14.15 -3.39
C VAL A 282 19.03 -15.63 -3.07
N SER A 283 20.20 -16.21 -2.84
CA SER A 283 20.30 -17.61 -2.39
C SER A 283 19.82 -17.77 -0.93
N PRO A 284 19.47 -18.99 -0.48
CA PRO A 284 19.07 -19.25 0.91
C PRO A 284 20.11 -18.89 1.98
N VAL A 285 21.37 -18.67 1.57
CA VAL A 285 22.46 -18.23 2.46
C VAL A 285 22.71 -16.72 2.40
N GLY A 286 21.82 -15.96 1.75
CA GLY A 286 21.90 -14.50 1.68
C GLY A 286 22.78 -13.92 0.57
N MET A 287 23.39 -14.75 -0.28
CA MET A 287 24.18 -14.23 -1.40
C MET A 287 23.28 -13.79 -2.55
N GLU A 288 23.40 -12.53 -2.97
CA GLU A 288 22.76 -11.98 -4.16
C GLU A 288 23.44 -12.52 -5.42
N LYS A 289 22.67 -13.15 -6.30
CA LYS A 289 23.12 -13.70 -7.58
C LYS A 289 23.08 -12.66 -8.69
N TRP A 290 22.01 -11.87 -8.72
CA TRP A 290 21.86 -10.76 -9.65
C TRP A 290 20.88 -9.72 -9.10
N ILE A 291 20.98 -8.52 -9.69
CA ILE A 291 20.04 -7.42 -9.54
C ILE A 291 19.52 -6.99 -10.91
N PHE A 292 18.25 -6.60 -10.95
CA PHE A 292 17.60 -5.96 -12.08
C PHE A 292 16.98 -4.65 -11.63
N GLU A 293 17.24 -3.57 -12.35
CA GLU A 293 16.60 -2.26 -12.13
C GLU A 293 15.43 -2.11 -13.10
N HIS A 294 14.23 -2.07 -12.54
CA HIS A 294 12.99 -1.86 -13.27
C HIS A 294 12.73 -0.37 -13.48
N PRO A 295 12.17 0.05 -14.63
CA PRO A 295 11.93 1.47 -14.91
C PRO A 295 11.02 2.18 -13.90
N THR A 296 10.17 1.43 -13.22
CA THR A 296 9.23 1.91 -12.20
C THR A 296 9.27 1.05 -10.94
N ILE A 297 8.59 1.50 -9.87
CA ILE A 297 8.39 0.69 -8.67
C ILE A 297 7.74 -0.64 -9.06
N ILE A 298 8.21 -1.75 -8.49
CA ILE A 298 7.68 -3.09 -8.72
C ILE A 298 6.63 -3.38 -7.65
N SER A 299 5.41 -3.74 -8.06
CA SER A 299 4.32 -4.18 -7.19
C SER A 299 4.27 -5.70 -7.02
N GLU A 300 4.60 -6.45 -8.07
CA GLU A 300 4.39 -7.89 -8.10
C GLU A 300 5.47 -8.61 -8.92
N ILE A 301 5.81 -9.83 -8.50
CA ILE A 301 6.58 -10.80 -9.30
C ILE A 301 5.64 -11.93 -9.74
N LEU A 302 5.31 -11.98 -11.03
CA LEU A 302 4.52 -13.06 -11.60
C LEU A 302 5.41 -14.17 -12.14
N VAL A 303 5.27 -15.37 -11.59
CA VAL A 303 5.90 -16.58 -12.14
C VAL A 303 5.04 -17.10 -13.29
N LEU A 304 5.56 -17.06 -14.52
CA LEU A 304 4.79 -17.37 -15.73
C LEU A 304 5.02 -18.78 -16.26
N ASP A 305 6.28 -19.26 -16.21
CA ASP A 305 6.70 -20.61 -16.60
C ASP A 305 8.05 -20.93 -15.93
N GLU A 306 8.63 -22.10 -16.22
CA GLU A 306 9.92 -22.56 -15.65
C GLU A 306 11.12 -21.67 -15.96
N ASN A 307 11.04 -20.77 -16.96
CA ASN A 307 12.16 -19.94 -17.41
C ASN A 307 11.84 -18.45 -17.47
N ILE A 308 10.65 -18.02 -17.05
CA ILE A 308 10.25 -16.64 -17.23
C ILE A 308 9.37 -16.12 -16.10
N ILE A 309 9.71 -14.93 -15.64
CA ILE A 309 8.93 -14.12 -14.72
C ILE A 309 8.54 -12.81 -15.40
N ALA A 310 7.45 -12.20 -14.92
CA ALA A 310 7.13 -10.82 -15.21
C ALA A 310 7.25 -10.00 -13.93
N LEU A 311 8.01 -8.90 -13.99
CA LEU A 311 7.99 -7.85 -12.98
C LEU A 311 6.93 -6.84 -13.39
N VAL A 312 5.95 -6.61 -12.53
CA VAL A 312 4.84 -5.71 -12.81
C VAL A 312 5.02 -4.41 -12.05
N SER A 313 4.80 -3.29 -12.72
CA SER A 313 4.86 -1.98 -12.08
C SER A 313 3.76 -1.75 -11.06
N ASP A 314 4.05 -0.92 -10.06
CA ASP A 314 3.05 -0.38 -9.15
C ASP A 314 1.97 0.43 -9.86
N LYS A 315 0.86 0.67 -9.15
CA LYS A 315 -0.24 1.54 -9.56
C LYS A 315 0.29 2.96 -9.69
N SER A 316 0.84 3.23 -10.86
CA SER A 316 1.33 4.54 -11.24
C SER A 316 0.16 5.52 -11.25
N ASN A 317 0.41 6.82 -11.00
CA ASN A 317 -0.65 7.83 -10.91
C ASN A 317 -1.57 7.77 -12.15
N PRO A 318 -2.88 8.05 -12.00
CA PRO A 318 -3.81 8.07 -13.13
C PRO A 318 -3.26 8.90 -14.30
N GLY A 319 -3.18 8.29 -15.48
CA GLY A 319 -2.63 8.93 -16.69
C GLY A 319 -1.14 8.68 -16.96
N SER A 320 -0.47 7.86 -16.14
CA SER A 320 0.87 7.35 -16.43
C SER A 320 0.84 5.92 -16.97
N ASP A 321 1.79 5.58 -17.83
CA ASP A 321 1.93 4.24 -18.38
C ASP A 321 2.52 3.29 -17.33
N SER A 322 2.03 2.06 -17.30
CA SER A 322 2.57 0.96 -16.52
C SER A 322 3.55 0.14 -17.35
N PHE A 323 4.53 -0.47 -16.68
CA PHE A 323 5.62 -1.20 -17.31
C PHE A 323 5.67 -2.62 -16.78
N ILE A 324 5.92 -3.56 -17.68
CA ILE A 324 6.15 -4.97 -17.33
C ILE A 324 7.44 -5.41 -18.00
N SER A 325 8.42 -5.83 -17.19
CA SER A 325 9.66 -6.42 -17.68
C SER A 325 9.59 -7.95 -17.58
N LEU A 326 9.78 -8.62 -18.71
CA LEU A 326 9.91 -10.07 -18.77
C LEU A 326 11.37 -10.47 -18.60
N ILE A 327 11.66 -11.31 -17.61
CA ILE A 327 13.01 -11.70 -17.23
C ILE A 327 13.10 -13.22 -17.21
N ASP A 328 14.22 -13.75 -17.70
CA ASP A 328 14.63 -15.13 -17.44
C ASP A 328 15.57 -15.09 -16.24
N PRO A 329 15.16 -15.55 -15.05
CA PRO A 329 15.98 -15.50 -13.84
C PRO A 329 17.29 -16.30 -13.93
N ASN A 330 17.41 -17.20 -14.92
CA ASN A 330 18.57 -18.04 -15.18
C ASN A 330 19.52 -17.46 -16.24
N ASN A 331 19.17 -16.34 -16.88
CA ASN A 331 20.01 -15.73 -17.90
C ASN A 331 21.36 -15.29 -17.31
N GLU A 332 22.41 -15.33 -18.13
CA GLU A 332 23.75 -14.93 -17.69
C GLU A 332 23.76 -13.43 -17.38
N ALA A 333 24.13 -13.09 -16.14
CA ALA A 333 24.24 -11.71 -15.74
C ALA A 333 25.38 -11.01 -16.51
N GLN A 334 25.05 -9.89 -17.14
CA GLN A 334 25.97 -9.11 -17.97
C GLN A 334 26.61 -7.99 -17.13
N GLY A 335 27.94 -7.85 -17.21
CA GLY A 335 28.63 -6.69 -16.66
C GLY A 335 29.02 -6.82 -15.17
N GLN A 336 30.23 -6.33 -14.87
CA GLN A 336 30.79 -6.18 -13.54
C GLN A 336 30.66 -4.70 -13.17
N GLU A 337 29.73 -4.34 -12.29
CA GLU A 337 29.75 -3.01 -11.68
C GLU A 337 30.41 -3.12 -10.30
N GLU A 338 31.58 -2.50 -10.17
CA GLU A 338 32.33 -2.44 -8.91
C GLU A 338 31.67 -1.45 -7.94
N TYR A 339 30.75 -1.93 -7.10
CA TYR A 339 30.35 -1.19 -5.91
C TYR A 339 31.47 -1.30 -4.85
N SER A 340 32.29 -0.25 -4.75
CA SER A 340 33.21 -0.09 -3.62
C SER A 340 32.42 0.27 -2.36
N LEU A 341 32.01 -0.73 -1.59
CA LEU A 341 31.70 -0.55 -0.16
C LEU A 341 33.01 -0.12 0.53
N GLY A 342 33.20 1.19 0.64
CA GLY A 342 34.26 1.76 1.44
C GLY A 342 34.15 1.26 2.88
N ASN A 343 35.26 0.76 3.43
CA ASN A 343 35.40 0.57 4.88
C ASN A 343 34.85 1.81 5.61
N PRO A 344 34.20 1.67 6.78
CA PRO A 344 33.78 2.82 7.57
C PRO A 344 35.05 3.57 8.01
N GLN A 345 35.45 4.56 7.22
CA GLN A 345 36.41 5.56 7.63
C GLN A 345 35.62 6.53 8.51
N ILE A 346 36.07 6.67 9.75
CA ILE A 346 35.69 7.78 10.61
C ILE A 346 36.01 9.04 9.80
N SER A 347 34.98 9.71 9.29
CA SER A 347 35.14 10.91 8.49
C SER A 347 35.70 12.01 9.38
N ASP A 348 36.91 12.46 9.06
CA ASP A 348 37.48 13.67 9.61
C ASP A 348 36.59 14.85 9.18
N LEU A 349 35.89 15.46 10.15
CA LEU A 349 34.92 16.55 9.95
C LEU A 349 35.56 17.88 9.49
N SER A 350 36.83 17.86 9.07
CA SER A 350 37.56 19.00 8.54
C SER A 350 37.66 19.03 7.01
N ASP A 351 37.17 17.99 6.31
CA ASP A 351 37.26 17.89 4.86
C ASP A 351 36.08 18.61 4.17
N VAL A 352 36.32 19.84 3.73
CA VAL A 352 35.32 20.74 3.12
C VAL A 352 34.87 20.35 1.71
N ALA A 353 35.42 19.26 1.15
CA ALA A 353 35.08 18.72 -0.16
C ALA A 353 33.64 18.15 -0.26
N PHE A 354 32.94 18.02 0.87
CA PHE A 354 31.54 17.59 0.93
C PHE A 354 30.69 18.55 1.78
N SER A 355 30.84 19.86 1.57
CA SER A 355 30.01 20.89 2.24
C SER A 355 28.90 21.46 1.36
N GLY A 356 28.80 21.03 0.10
CA GLY A 356 27.87 21.62 -0.87
C GLY A 356 28.18 23.07 -1.24
N MET A 357 29.34 23.60 -0.83
CA MET A 357 29.81 24.92 -1.26
C MET A 357 30.52 24.82 -2.62
N PRO A 358 30.23 25.72 -3.58
CA PRO A 358 30.92 25.75 -4.86
C PRO A 358 32.43 25.94 -4.68
N SER A 359 33.22 25.27 -5.51
CA SER A 359 34.68 25.40 -5.50
C SER A 359 35.13 26.79 -5.94
N GLU A 360 36.33 27.24 -5.54
CA GLU A 360 36.89 28.54 -5.99
C GLU A 360 37.00 28.64 -7.53
N ASN A 361 37.13 27.49 -8.21
CA ASN A 361 37.08 27.40 -9.68
C ASN A 361 35.67 27.63 -10.23
N GLU A 362 34.62 27.11 -9.58
CA GLU A 362 33.24 27.36 -9.99
C GLU A 362 32.81 28.81 -9.70
N ILE A 363 33.28 29.39 -8.60
CA ILE A 363 33.03 30.79 -8.23
C ILE A 363 33.70 31.73 -9.24
N SER A 364 34.94 31.43 -9.68
CA SER A 364 35.63 32.22 -10.70
C SER A 364 34.98 32.07 -12.08
N MET A 365 34.56 30.87 -12.48
CA MET A 365 33.82 30.66 -13.74
C MET A 365 32.42 31.30 -13.74
N ALA A 366 31.76 31.43 -12.58
CA ALA A 366 30.50 32.16 -12.45
C ALA A 366 30.69 33.68 -12.53
N SER A 367 31.86 34.21 -12.12
CA SER A 367 32.15 35.64 -12.15
C SER A 367 32.52 36.20 -13.54
N GLU A 368 32.83 35.32 -14.50
CA GLU A 368 33.17 35.72 -15.88
C GLU A 368 31.97 35.73 -16.84
N ARG A 369 30.81 35.19 -16.44
CA ARG A 369 29.57 35.28 -17.22
C ARG A 369 28.78 36.50 -16.77
N ASN A 370 29.10 37.66 -17.33
CA ASN A 370 28.14 38.71 -17.72
C ASN A 370 28.92 39.95 -18.20
N THR A 371 29.17 40.04 -19.50
CA THR A 371 29.39 41.36 -20.12
C THR A 371 28.03 41.96 -20.42
N VAL A 372 27.83 43.20 -19.94
CA VAL A 372 26.56 43.95 -19.92
C VAL A 372 25.97 44.23 -21.33
N ASP A 373 26.67 43.90 -22.41
CA ASP A 373 26.24 44.21 -23.78
C ASP A 373 25.27 43.17 -24.41
N GLU A 374 25.12 41.96 -23.86
CA GLU A 374 24.22 40.93 -24.44
C GLU A 374 22.76 41.03 -23.95
N ILE A 375 22.51 41.65 -22.79
CA ILE A 375 21.16 41.77 -22.22
C ILE A 375 20.32 42.79 -23.03
N ASP A 376 20.94 43.87 -23.51
CA ASP A 376 20.26 44.88 -24.32
C ASP A 376 19.92 44.39 -25.75
N SER A 377 20.67 43.40 -26.25
CA SER A 377 20.37 42.72 -27.52
C SER A 377 19.13 41.83 -27.39
N ILE A 378 19.03 41.07 -26.30
CA ILE A 378 17.92 40.13 -26.06
C ILE A 378 16.61 40.89 -25.78
N ILE A 379 16.67 42.02 -25.07
CA ILE A 379 15.49 42.88 -24.82
C ILE A 379 14.96 43.51 -26.13
N ARG A 380 15.83 43.73 -27.13
CA ARG A 380 15.42 44.24 -28.43
C ARG A 380 14.73 43.18 -29.29
N ASP A 381 15.23 41.94 -29.28
CA ASP A 381 14.66 40.83 -30.06
C ASP A 381 13.32 40.31 -29.50
N ILE A 382 13.13 40.37 -28.17
CA ILE A 382 11.85 40.01 -27.53
C ILE A 382 10.76 41.04 -27.86
N ASN A 383 11.09 42.33 -27.93
CA ASN A 383 10.12 43.38 -28.27
C ASN A 383 9.77 43.44 -29.76
N GLN A 384 10.57 42.82 -30.64
CA GLN A 384 10.32 42.78 -32.09
C GLN A 384 9.55 41.52 -32.54
N SER A 385 9.43 40.49 -31.70
CA SER A 385 8.72 39.24 -32.00
C SER A 385 7.24 39.22 -31.58
N LEU A 386 6.69 40.36 -31.14
CA LEU A 386 5.31 40.55 -30.68
C LEU A 386 4.43 41.40 -31.63
N GLU A 387 4.66 41.29 -32.95
CA GLU A 387 3.67 41.71 -33.95
C GLU A 387 3.19 40.49 -34.76
N ILE A 388 2.25 39.74 -34.19
CA ILE A 388 1.40 38.84 -34.97
C ILE A 388 -0.02 39.42 -34.99
N SER A 389 -0.46 39.66 -36.22
CA SER A 389 -1.73 40.23 -36.66
C SER A 389 -2.94 39.54 -36.04
N VAL A 390 -3.71 40.32 -35.28
CA VAL A 390 -5.08 40.01 -34.85
C VAL A 390 -5.97 39.87 -36.08
N THR A 391 -6.29 38.65 -36.49
CA THR A 391 -7.53 38.35 -37.21
C THR A 391 -7.80 36.83 -37.18
N GLU A 392 -8.95 36.49 -36.60
CA GLU A 392 -9.60 35.18 -36.58
C GLU A 392 -8.98 34.12 -35.66
N LEU A 393 -9.55 33.98 -34.45
CA LEU A 393 -10.11 32.74 -33.88
C LEU A 393 -10.54 33.04 -32.42
N ASN A 394 -11.83 33.34 -32.23
CA ASN A 394 -12.46 33.39 -30.91
C ASN A 394 -12.73 31.94 -30.49
N GLU A 395 -11.92 31.31 -29.62
CA GLU A 395 -12.33 30.09 -28.89
C GLU A 395 -11.33 29.62 -27.77
N GLU A 396 -10.46 30.49 -27.24
CA GLU A 396 -9.50 30.09 -26.17
C GLU A 396 -9.93 30.45 -24.74
N GLU A 397 -10.96 31.28 -24.55
CA GLU A 397 -11.43 31.66 -23.19
C GLU A 397 -12.19 30.53 -22.47
N ASP A 398 -12.78 29.57 -23.19
CA ASP A 398 -13.65 28.54 -22.60
C ASP A 398 -12.89 27.35 -21.96
N ILE A 399 -11.70 27.01 -22.46
CA ILE A 399 -10.94 25.82 -22.00
C ILE A 399 -10.25 26.03 -20.65
N LEU A 400 -9.75 27.23 -20.38
CA LEU A 400 -9.15 27.57 -19.09
C LEU A 400 -10.21 27.67 -17.99
N GLU A 401 -11.40 28.19 -18.33
CA GLU A 401 -12.53 28.29 -17.40
C GLU A 401 -13.16 26.91 -17.12
N ALA A 402 -13.25 26.05 -18.13
CA ALA A 402 -13.68 24.65 -17.98
C ALA A 402 -12.72 23.83 -17.10
N LEU A 403 -11.41 23.93 -17.33
CA LEU A 403 -10.41 23.22 -16.52
C LEU A 403 -10.37 23.75 -15.06
N ALA A 404 -10.46 25.07 -14.86
CA ALA A 404 -10.53 25.67 -13.53
C ALA A 404 -11.82 25.29 -12.77
N SER A 405 -12.95 25.17 -13.46
CA SER A 405 -14.21 24.70 -12.87
C SER A 405 -14.15 23.22 -12.47
N SER A 406 -13.46 22.39 -13.26
CA SER A 406 -13.29 20.96 -12.97
C SER A 406 -12.32 20.70 -11.81
N ALA A 407 -11.23 21.48 -11.70
CA ALA A 407 -10.30 21.41 -10.57
C ALA A 407 -10.92 21.87 -9.25
N SER A 408 -11.84 22.83 -9.28
CA SER A 408 -12.57 23.31 -8.10
C SER A 408 -13.61 22.31 -7.57
N SER A 409 -13.91 21.25 -8.34
CA SER A 409 -14.90 20.23 -7.98
C SER A 409 -14.32 19.05 -7.19
N ILE A 410 -13.00 18.94 -7.10
CA ILE A 410 -12.33 17.98 -6.21
C ILE A 410 -12.40 18.56 -4.79
N ASN A 411 -12.89 17.78 -3.83
CA ASN A 411 -12.90 18.13 -2.41
C ASN A 411 -11.72 17.44 -1.72
N LEU A 412 -10.85 18.18 -1.04
CA LEU A 412 -9.85 17.58 -0.16
C LEU A 412 -10.47 17.42 1.22
N PRO A 413 -10.25 16.28 1.92
CA PRO A 413 -10.83 16.11 3.25
C PRO A 413 -10.22 17.11 4.25
N PRO A 414 -11.00 17.57 5.25
CA PRO A 414 -10.52 18.53 6.23
C PRO A 414 -9.50 17.88 7.16
N VAL A 415 -8.64 18.69 7.76
CA VAL A 415 -7.68 18.27 8.78
C VAL A 415 -8.25 18.60 10.16
N ALA A 416 -8.65 17.56 10.92
CA ALA A 416 -9.06 17.69 12.30
C ALA A 416 -7.83 17.82 13.22
N ASP A 417 -7.81 18.82 14.09
CA ASP A 417 -6.81 18.98 15.14
C ASP A 417 -7.55 19.13 16.48
N ALA A 418 -7.50 18.10 17.32
CA ALA A 418 -8.11 18.09 18.65
C ALA A 418 -7.22 18.72 19.74
N GLY A 419 -6.02 19.19 19.40
CA GLY A 419 -5.01 19.71 20.32
C GLY A 419 -4.16 18.62 20.99
N ASP A 420 -3.11 19.05 21.69
CA ASP A 420 -2.20 18.16 22.42
C ASP A 420 -2.86 17.55 23.67
N ASP A 421 -2.32 16.42 24.15
CA ASP A 421 -2.75 15.79 25.40
C ASP A 421 -2.51 16.71 26.62
N ILE A 422 -3.49 16.78 27.52
CA ILE A 422 -3.49 17.70 28.67
C ILE A 422 -3.38 16.92 29.99
N THR A 423 -2.49 17.33 30.87
CA THR A 423 -2.49 16.89 32.28
C THR A 423 -2.83 18.07 33.21
N ILE A 424 -3.87 17.93 34.02
CA ILE A 424 -4.37 18.97 34.93
C ILE A 424 -4.58 18.43 36.35
N VAL A 425 -4.31 19.26 37.36
CA VAL A 425 -4.54 18.91 38.78
C VAL A 425 -5.99 19.23 39.16
N SER A 426 -6.66 18.30 39.84
CA SER A 426 -8.03 18.49 40.32
C SER A 426 -8.17 19.57 41.42
N ASN A 427 -9.32 20.26 41.46
CA ASN A 427 -9.66 21.21 42.53
C ASN A 427 -10.14 20.45 43.80
N GLU A 428 -10.42 21.18 44.89
CA GLU A 428 -10.85 20.61 46.20
C GLU A 428 -12.04 19.62 46.13
N ASP A 429 -12.85 19.70 45.07
CA ASP A 429 -13.99 18.79 44.79
C ASP A 429 -13.62 17.54 43.95
N SER A 430 -12.33 17.23 43.76
CA SER A 430 -11.83 16.15 42.88
C SER A 430 -12.31 16.24 41.42
N LYS A 431 -12.54 17.47 40.93
CA LYS A 431 -12.96 17.79 39.55
C LYS A 431 -12.11 18.89 38.95
N ALA A 432 -11.91 18.85 37.63
CA ALA A 432 -11.22 19.87 36.86
C ALA A 432 -12.10 20.39 35.71
N ASP A 433 -12.06 21.69 35.48
CA ASP A 433 -12.67 22.34 34.31
C ASP A 433 -11.62 22.41 33.19
N VAL A 434 -11.90 21.82 32.04
CA VAL A 434 -10.97 21.72 30.90
C VAL A 434 -11.62 22.31 29.65
N ILE A 435 -10.84 23.07 28.88
CA ILE A 435 -11.26 23.59 27.59
C ILE A 435 -10.66 22.67 26.53
N LEU A 436 -11.52 22.07 25.72
CA LEU A 436 -11.12 21.34 24.51
C LEU A 436 -11.13 22.35 23.36
N ASP A 437 -10.02 22.43 22.63
CA ASP A 437 -9.81 23.43 21.58
C ASP A 437 -9.46 22.76 20.27
N GLY A 438 -10.41 22.83 19.34
CA GLY A 438 -10.30 22.29 17.99
C GLY A 438 -10.13 23.37 16.93
N SER A 439 -9.86 24.62 17.34
CA SER A 439 -9.82 25.78 16.43
C SER A 439 -8.67 25.74 15.44
N LYS A 440 -7.69 24.84 15.64
CA LYS A 440 -6.58 24.61 14.71
C LYS A 440 -6.95 23.70 13.55
N SER A 441 -8.13 23.09 13.58
CA SER A 441 -8.66 22.32 12.45
C SER A 441 -8.84 23.24 11.24
N TYR A 442 -8.47 22.77 10.06
CA TYR A 442 -8.57 23.55 8.83
C TYR A 442 -8.91 22.66 7.64
N ASP A 443 -9.46 23.28 6.61
CA ASP A 443 -9.76 22.64 5.33
C ASP A 443 -8.82 23.24 4.26
N PRO A 444 -8.01 22.42 3.55
CA PRO A 444 -7.09 22.90 2.53
C PRO A 444 -7.75 23.57 1.31
N ASP A 445 -8.97 23.18 0.93
CA ASP A 445 -9.66 23.67 -0.28
C ASP A 445 -11.05 24.27 -0.01
N GLY A 446 -11.42 24.43 1.27
CA GLY A 446 -12.72 24.94 1.68
C GLY A 446 -12.76 25.50 3.11
N GLU A 447 -13.89 25.32 3.76
CA GLU A 447 -14.13 25.76 5.14
C GLU A 447 -14.79 24.63 5.93
N ILE A 448 -14.42 24.48 7.20
CA ILE A 448 -15.09 23.57 8.13
C ILE A 448 -16.44 24.17 8.52
N VAL A 449 -17.52 23.41 8.34
CA VAL A 449 -18.89 23.84 8.64
C VAL A 449 -19.45 23.22 9.93
N SER A 450 -18.84 22.13 10.41
CA SER A 450 -19.28 21.44 11.62
C SER A 450 -18.11 20.92 12.44
N TRP A 451 -18.20 21.09 13.77
CA TRP A 451 -17.36 20.43 14.76
C TRP A 451 -18.25 19.55 15.62
N SER A 452 -17.73 18.44 16.12
CA SER A 452 -18.43 17.56 17.03
C SER A 452 -17.43 16.88 17.96
N TRP A 453 -17.46 17.26 19.22
CA TRP A 453 -16.68 16.63 20.28
C TRP A 453 -17.43 15.42 20.84
N ILE A 454 -16.78 14.28 20.88
CA ILE A 454 -17.36 13.00 21.27
C ILE A 454 -16.53 12.43 22.43
N SER A 455 -17.20 12.02 23.50
CA SER A 455 -16.56 11.31 24.62
C SER A 455 -16.20 9.86 24.26
N GLU A 456 -15.34 9.23 25.05
CA GLU A 456 -15.03 7.79 24.97
C GLU A 456 -16.28 6.88 24.90
N THR A 457 -17.39 7.29 25.52
CA THR A 457 -18.66 6.54 25.49
C THR A 457 -19.48 6.72 24.21
N GLY A 458 -18.98 7.46 23.22
CA GLY A 458 -19.67 7.78 21.98
C GLY A 458 -20.69 8.92 22.09
N ARG A 459 -20.84 9.54 23.27
CA ARG A 459 -21.75 10.68 23.48
C ARG A 459 -21.16 11.98 22.96
N VAL A 460 -21.93 12.74 22.17
CA VAL A 460 -21.60 14.11 21.73
C VAL A 460 -21.67 15.07 22.92
N LEU A 461 -20.59 15.80 23.14
CA LEU A 461 -20.37 16.76 24.23
C LEU A 461 -20.66 18.21 23.79
N GLY A 462 -20.43 18.52 22.52
CA GLY A 462 -20.71 19.83 21.95
C GLY A 462 -20.24 19.95 20.50
N GLU A 463 -20.80 20.92 19.79
CA GLU A 463 -20.63 21.10 18.34
C GLU A 463 -19.86 22.38 17.98
N ALA A 464 -19.25 23.03 18.98
CA ALA A 464 -18.43 24.22 18.79
C ALA A 464 -16.94 23.84 18.66
N PRO A 465 -16.11 24.67 17.98
CA PRO A 465 -14.68 24.43 17.88
C PRO A 465 -14.00 24.40 19.25
N MET A 466 -14.50 25.20 20.22
CA MET A 466 -14.05 25.16 21.60
C MET A 466 -15.22 24.82 22.53
N ILE A 467 -15.03 23.83 23.40
CA ILE A 467 -16.02 23.46 24.42
C ILE A 467 -15.38 23.37 25.81
N LYS A 468 -16.15 23.67 26.86
CA LYS A 468 -15.72 23.52 28.24
C LYS A 468 -16.37 22.28 28.86
N VAL A 469 -15.56 21.36 29.36
CA VAL A 469 -16.00 20.11 30.01
C VAL A 469 -15.53 20.07 31.46
N ARG A 470 -16.31 19.42 32.33
CA ARG A 470 -15.96 19.24 33.75
C ARG A 470 -15.72 17.76 34.02
N LEU A 471 -14.48 17.43 34.34
CA LEU A 471 -13.98 16.05 34.43
C LEU A 471 -13.68 15.66 35.88
N THR A 472 -13.91 14.41 36.22
CA THR A 472 -13.48 13.82 37.50
C THR A 472 -12.02 13.36 37.39
N GLN A 473 -11.37 13.11 38.53
CA GLN A 473 -10.05 12.48 38.56
C GLN A 473 -10.03 11.19 37.71
N GLY A 474 -8.97 11.00 36.91
CA GLY A 474 -8.87 9.91 35.93
C GLY A 474 -8.45 10.40 34.55
N THR A 475 -8.31 9.45 33.62
CA THR A 475 -7.99 9.72 32.21
C THR A 475 -9.28 9.70 31.40
N HIS A 476 -9.50 10.73 30.58
CA HIS A 476 -10.66 10.85 29.70
C HIS A 476 -10.19 11.04 28.26
N SER A 477 -10.70 10.25 27.33
CA SER A 477 -10.42 10.40 25.90
C SER A 477 -11.56 11.14 25.18
N PHE A 478 -11.21 12.05 24.29
CA PHE A 478 -12.13 12.81 23.46
C PHE A 478 -11.75 12.66 21.98
N SER A 479 -12.76 12.59 21.13
CA SER A 479 -12.60 12.63 19.66
C SER A 479 -13.27 13.89 19.13
N LEU A 480 -12.54 14.70 18.36
CA LEU A 480 -13.09 15.78 17.57
C LEU A 480 -13.38 15.26 16.16
N SER A 481 -14.62 15.41 15.71
CA SER A 481 -14.98 15.21 14.31
C SER A 481 -15.27 16.54 13.65
N VAL A 482 -14.70 16.78 12.48
CA VAL A 482 -14.97 17.97 11.66
C VAL A 482 -15.52 17.57 10.30
N ILE A 483 -16.41 18.39 9.75
CA ILE A 483 -17.01 18.21 8.41
C ILE A 483 -16.81 19.50 7.62
N ASP A 484 -16.36 19.38 6.37
CA ASP A 484 -16.16 20.50 5.45
C ASP A 484 -17.47 20.94 4.74
N ASN A 485 -17.38 22.04 3.99
CA ASN A 485 -18.49 22.62 3.23
C ASN A 485 -18.94 21.77 2.02
N LYS A 486 -18.20 20.72 1.66
CA LYS A 486 -18.50 19.79 0.57
C LYS A 486 -18.88 18.38 1.08
N GLY A 487 -18.95 18.18 2.40
CA GLY A 487 -19.43 16.99 3.09
C GLY A 487 -18.39 15.94 3.49
N ALA A 488 -17.07 16.14 3.26
CA ALA A 488 -16.08 15.19 3.74
C ALA A 488 -15.78 15.39 5.24
N LYS A 489 -15.37 14.30 5.89
CA LYS A 489 -15.28 14.19 7.35
C LYS A 489 -13.91 13.72 7.77
N SER A 490 -13.39 14.32 8.84
CA SER A 490 -12.14 13.93 9.47
C SER A 490 -12.28 13.88 10.99
N THR A 491 -11.42 13.09 11.63
CA THR A 491 -11.47 12.88 13.09
C THR A 491 -10.08 12.92 13.71
N SER A 492 -9.96 13.57 14.87
CA SER A 492 -8.74 13.65 15.67
C SER A 492 -9.06 13.32 17.14
N LYS A 493 -8.09 12.78 17.87
CA LYS A 493 -8.27 12.33 19.26
C LYS A 493 -7.31 13.05 20.18
N MET A 494 -7.75 13.33 21.41
CA MET A 494 -6.89 13.84 22.49
C MET A 494 -7.27 13.22 23.83
N THR A 495 -6.31 13.21 24.75
CA THR A 495 -6.45 12.64 26.09
C THR A 495 -6.26 13.71 27.15
N VAL A 496 -7.17 13.74 28.12
CA VAL A 496 -7.08 14.61 29.29
C VAL A 496 -6.90 13.76 30.55
N ARG A 497 -5.77 13.93 31.22
CA ARG A 497 -5.46 13.30 32.49
C ARG A 497 -5.69 14.27 33.65
N VAL A 498 -6.65 13.96 34.50
CA VAL A 498 -6.91 14.70 35.74
C VAL A 498 -6.26 13.97 36.90
N VAL A 499 -5.22 14.58 37.49
CA VAL A 499 -4.45 14.02 38.62
C VAL A 499 -4.88 14.56 39.98
#